data_AF-A0A538CR53-F1
#
_entry.id   AF-A0A538CR53-F1
#
_cell.length_a   1.000
_cell.length_b   1.000
_cell.length_c   1.000
_cell.angle_alpha   90.00
_cell.angle_beta   90.00
_cell.angle_gamma   90.00
#
_symmetry.space_group_name_H-M   'P 1'
#
loop_
_entity.id
_entity.type
_entity.pdbx_description
1 polymer ?
#
loop_
_entity_poly.entity_id
_entity_poly.type
_entity_poly.pdbx_seq_one_letter_code
_entity_poly.pdbx_strand_id
1 'polypeptide(L)'
;MAKLIYKPIGIVLGIVAGVVSKKIFDQVWGYIDDYEPPKPTHKHATWPKVLAAAAVEGIAFKVTRAAVDRAGARSFEHVTGAWPGEQAPERE
;
A
#
# COMPACT_ATOMS: atom_id res chain seq x y z
N MET A 1 18.09 -1.35 -18.68
CA MET A 1 18.35 -2.60 -17.93
C MET A 1 17.93 -2.54 -16.46
N ALA A 2 18.13 -1.43 -15.73
CA ALA A 2 17.73 -1.29 -14.32
C ALA A 2 16.24 -1.63 -14.04
N LYS A 3 15.31 -1.24 -14.93
CA LYS A 3 13.86 -1.58 -14.85
C LYS A 3 13.59 -3.09 -14.77
N LEU A 4 14.41 -3.94 -15.41
CA LEU A 4 14.21 -5.39 -15.40
C LEU A 4 14.63 -6.03 -14.07
N ILE A 5 15.71 -5.51 -13.48
CA ILE A 5 16.23 -5.97 -12.17
C ILE A 5 15.33 -5.49 -11.03
N TYR A 6 14.75 -4.28 -11.16
CA TYR A 6 13.89 -3.72 -10.13
C TYR A 6 12.48 -4.33 -10.10
N LYS A 7 11.98 -4.89 -11.21
CA LYS A 7 10.63 -5.47 -11.28
C LYS A 7 10.38 -6.57 -10.23
N PRO A 8 11.23 -7.61 -10.08
CA PRO A 8 11.09 -8.61 -9.02
C PRO A 8 11.14 -8.00 -7.62
N ILE A 9 12.03 -7.04 -7.39
CA ILE A 9 12.16 -6.32 -6.12
C ILE A 9 10.86 -5.57 -5.80
N GLY A 10 10.29 -4.87 -6.77
CA GLY A 10 9.01 -4.18 -6.63
C GLY A 10 7.85 -5.11 -6.28
N ILE A 11 7.84 -6.36 -6.75
CA ILE A 11 6.82 -7.35 -6.36
C ILE A 11 6.98 -7.72 -4.89
N VAL A 12 8.20 -8.03 -4.45
CA VAL A 12 8.49 -8.37 -3.04
C VAL A 12 8.13 -7.20 -2.13
N LEU A 13 8.55 -5.99 -2.48
CA LEU A 13 8.19 -4.76 -1.77
C LEU A 13 6.68 -4.56 -1.72
N GLY A 14 5.95 -4.86 -2.79
CA GLY A 14 4.49 -4.81 -2.82
C GLY A 14 3.82 -5.79 -1.85
N ILE A 15 4.34 -7.01 -1.73
CA ILE A 15 3.85 -8.01 -0.76
C ILE A 15 4.11 -7.53 0.67
N VAL A 16 5.33 -7.04 0.94
CA VAL A 16 5.69 -6.48 2.25
C VAL A 16 4.77 -5.31 2.60
N ALA A 17 4.54 -4.39 1.66
CA ALA A 17 3.63 -3.28 1.84
C ALA A 17 2.21 -3.73 2.18
N GLY A 18 1.69 -4.78 1.52
CA GLY A 18 0.37 -5.35 1.81
C GLY A 18 0.25 -5.94 3.22
N VAL A 19 1.29 -6.66 3.69
CA VAL A 19 1.31 -7.20 5.06
C VAL A 19 1.37 -6.08 6.10
N VAL A 20 2.21 -5.08 5.87
CA VAL A 20 2.35 -3.93 6.78
C VAL A 20 1.08 -3.09 6.79
N SER A 21 0.48 -2.82 5.63
CA SER A 21 -0.74 -2.01 5.55
C SER A 21 -1.91 -2.67 6.26
N LYS A 22 -2.02 -4.00 6.20
CA LYS A 22 -3.08 -4.73 6.92
C LYS A 22 -2.97 -4.49 8.43
N LYS A 23 -1.77 -4.57 9.00
CA LYS A 23 -1.56 -4.29 10.43
C LYS A 23 -1.91 -2.84 10.80
N ILE A 24 -1.56 -1.88 9.95
CA ILE A 24 -1.90 -0.47 10.14
C ILE A 24 -3.42 -0.29 10.07
N PHE A 25 -4.07 -0.93 9.10
CA PHE A 25 -5.53 -0.91 8.96
C PHE A 25 -6.21 -1.47 10.20
N ASP A 26 -5.82 -2.66 10.67
CA ASP A 26 -6.42 -3.30 11.85
C ASP A 26 -6.27 -2.40 13.10
N GLN A 27 -5.09 -1.77 13.27
CA GLN A 27 -4.84 -0.83 14.36
C GLN A 27 -5.72 0.42 14.26
N VAL A 28 -5.83 1.03 13.08
CA VAL A 28 -6.64 2.23 12.87
C VAL A 28 -8.12 1.93 13.05
N TRP A 29 -8.57 0.78 12.55
CA TRP A 29 -9.97 0.36 12.68
C TRP A 29 -10.37 0.12 14.13
N GLY A 30 -9.48 -0.44 14.96
CA GLY A 30 -9.72 -0.60 16.39
C GLY A 30 -9.96 0.70 17.17
N TYR A 31 -9.64 1.87 16.60
CA TYR A 31 -10.03 3.16 17.17
C TYR A 31 -11.39 3.66 16.69
N ILE A 32 -11.93 3.08 15.62
CA ILE A 32 -13.20 3.47 15.00
C ILE A 32 -14.35 2.61 15.51
N ASP A 33 -14.11 1.30 15.67
CA ASP A 33 -15.13 0.33 16.04
C ASP A 33 -14.53 -0.79 16.89
N ASP A 34 -15.27 -1.23 17.91
CA ASP A 34 -14.84 -2.31 18.81
C ASP A 34 -14.91 -3.69 18.14
N TYR A 35 -15.63 -3.82 17.02
CA TYR A 35 -15.74 -5.05 16.25
C TYR A 35 -14.77 -5.07 15.06
N GLU A 36 -14.43 -6.28 14.60
CA GLU A 36 -13.67 -6.46 13.37
C GLU A 36 -14.31 -5.71 12.18
N PRO A 37 -13.49 -5.17 11.27
CA PRO A 37 -13.98 -4.45 10.11
C PRO A 37 -14.89 -5.34 9.26
N PRO A 38 -16.08 -4.84 8.86
CA PRO A 38 -17.02 -5.64 8.10
C PRO A 38 -16.46 -5.97 6.71
N LYS A 39 -16.57 -7.24 6.32
CA LYS A 39 -16.29 -7.64 4.95
C LYS A 39 -17.47 -7.27 4.05
N PRO A 40 -17.24 -7.00 2.76
CA PRO A 40 -18.33 -6.74 1.81
C PRO A 40 -19.38 -7.84 1.72
N THR A 41 -19.01 -9.07 2.10
CA THR A 41 -19.89 -10.24 2.09
C THR A 41 -20.64 -10.48 3.41
N HIS A 42 -20.44 -9.64 4.44
CA HIS A 42 -21.17 -9.75 5.69
C HIS A 42 -22.63 -9.31 5.51
N LYS A 43 -23.57 -10.28 5.52
CA LYS A 43 -25.01 -10.07 5.29
C LYS A 43 -25.64 -8.94 6.14
N HIS A 44 -25.19 -8.78 7.37
CA HIS A 44 -25.77 -7.84 8.33
C HIS A 44 -24.97 -6.53 8.46
N ALA A 45 -23.87 -6.37 7.72
CA ALA A 45 -23.13 -5.12 7.72
C ALA A 45 -23.86 -4.07 6.89
N THR A 46 -23.95 -2.85 7.41
CA THR A 46 -24.60 -1.74 6.70
C THR A 46 -23.68 -1.21 5.61
N TRP A 47 -24.25 -0.71 4.52
CA TRP A 47 -23.51 -0.08 3.41
C TRP A 47 -22.50 0.98 3.88
N PRO A 48 -22.87 1.94 4.76
CA PRO A 48 -21.93 2.95 5.23
C PRO A 48 -20.75 2.34 5.98
N LYS A 49 -20.97 1.30 6.80
CA LYS A 49 -19.91 0.67 7.60
C LYS A 49 -18.93 -0.11 6.72
N VAL A 50 -19.43 -0.83 5.70
CA VAL A 50 -18.60 -1.54 4.72
C VAL A 50 -17.76 -0.56 3.90
N LEU A 51 -18.37 0.52 3.40
CA LEU A 51 -17.66 1.51 2.59
C LEU A 51 -16.63 2.30 3.42
N ALA A 52 -16.94 2.62 4.68
CA ALA A 52 -16.00 3.25 5.58
C ALA A 52 -14.78 2.35 5.85
N ALA A 53 -14.99 1.06 6.13
CA ALA A 53 -13.91 0.10 6.32
C ALA A 53 -13.03 -0.01 5.07
N ALA A 54 -13.65 -0.16 3.89
CA ALA A 54 -12.93 -0.24 2.63
C ALA A 54 -12.14 1.05 2.31
N ALA A 55 -12.69 2.21 2.65
CA ALA A 55 -11.99 3.49 2.47
C ALA A 55 -10.75 3.58 3.37
N VAL A 56 -10.88 3.23 4.65
CA VAL A 56 -9.75 3.23 5.60
C VAL A 56 -8.68 2.23 5.16
N GLU A 57 -9.07 1.01 4.78
CA GLU A 57 -8.15 0.00 4.25
C GLU A 57 -7.43 0.48 2.99
N GLY A 58 -8.17 1.06 2.05
CA GLY A 58 -7.61 1.57 0.80
C GLY A 58 -6.61 2.70 1.01
N ILE A 59 -6.90 3.63 1.91
CA ILE A 59 -5.98 4.72 2.28
C ILE A 59 -4.73 4.16 2.94
N ALA A 60 -4.88 3.28 3.94
CA ALA A 60 -3.76 2.66 4.64
C ALA A 60 -2.85 1.90 3.67
N PHE A 61 -3.43 1.10 2.77
CA PHE A 61 -2.70 0.39 1.73
C PHE A 61 -1.96 1.33 0.79
N LYS A 62 -2.65 2.33 0.23
CA LYS A 62 -2.07 3.21 -0.77
C LYS A 62 -0.91 4.04 -0.21
N VAL A 63 -1.05 4.57 1.01
CA VAL A 63 0.00 5.33 1.69
C VAL A 63 1.20 4.44 2.00
N THR A 64 0.97 3.27 2.59
CA THR A 64 2.04 2.32 2.93
C THR A 64 2.80 1.89 1.69
N ARG A 65 2.08 1.54 0.61
CA ARG A 65 2.70 1.14 -0.65
C ARG A 65 3.52 2.28 -1.25
N ALA A 66 3.00 3.50 -1.29
CA ALA A 66 3.73 4.65 -1.81
C ALA A 66 5.03 4.90 -1.01
N ALA A 67 4.98 4.78 0.32
CA ALA A 67 6.15 4.93 1.17
C ALA A 67 7.21 3.84 0.90
N VAL A 68 6.78 2.58 0.82
CA VAL A 68 7.66 1.43 0.54
C VAL A 68 8.27 1.52 -0.86
N ASP A 69 7.46 1.83 -1.88
CA ASP A 69 7.93 1.98 -3.27
C ASP A 69 8.96 3.12 -3.37
N ARG A 70 8.72 4.25 -2.68
CA ARG A 70 9.65 5.39 -2.64
C ARG A 70 10.95 5.03 -1.91
N ALA A 71 10.87 4.35 -0.78
CA ALA A 71 12.03 3.90 -0.02
C ALA A 71 12.86 2.90 -0.85
N GLY A 72 12.21 1.91 -1.46
CA GLY A 72 12.86 0.94 -2.34
C GLY A 72 13.57 1.59 -3.51
N ALA A 73 12.95 2.59 -4.15
CA ALA A 73 13.54 3.30 -5.27
C ALA A 73 14.78 4.10 -4.85
N ARG A 74 14.70 4.80 -3.71
CA ARG A 74 15.83 5.55 -3.14
C ARG A 74 16.98 4.64 -2.73
N SER A 75 16.69 3.51 -2.10
CA SER A 75 17.72 2.53 -1.73
C SER A 75 18.38 1.90 -2.95
N PHE A 76 17.59 1.58 -3.99
CA PHE A 76 18.13 1.05 -5.24
C PHE A 76 19.04 2.07 -5.94
N GLU A 77 18.62 3.33 -6.02
CA GLU A 77 19.44 4.42 -6.55
C GLU A 77 20.72 4.61 -5.74
N HIS A 78 20.65 4.56 -4.41
CA HIS A 78 21.83 4.70 -3.56
C HIS A 78 22.85 3.57 -3.78
N VAL A 79 22.40 2.35 -4.00
CA VAL A 79 23.28 1.18 -4.18
C VAL A 79 23.80 1.06 -5.62
N THR A 80 22.98 1.38 -6.62
CA THR A 80 23.30 1.13 -8.03
C THR A 80 23.67 2.40 -8.81
N GLY A 81 23.42 3.58 -8.25
CA GLY A 81 23.54 4.87 -8.93
C GLY A 81 22.47 5.15 -9.98
N ALA A 82 21.53 4.23 -10.20
CA ALA A 82 20.51 4.34 -11.23
C ALA A 82 19.10 4.43 -10.63
N TRP A 83 18.29 5.37 -11.09
CA TRP A 83 16.88 5.45 -10.70
C TRP A 83 16.05 4.34 -11.39
N PRO A 84 15.20 3.60 -10.66
CA PRO A 84 14.48 2.45 -11.23
C PRO A 84 13.19 2.82 -11.99
N GLY A 85 12.69 4.04 -11.83
CA GLY A 85 11.41 4.51 -12.39
C GLY A 85 11.54 5.67 -13.37
N GLU A 86 10.43 6.38 -13.60
CA GLU A 86 10.43 7.69 -14.26
C GLU A 86 10.94 8.77 -13.31
N GLN A 87 11.64 9.78 -13.86
CA GLN A 87 12.25 10.84 -13.06
C GLN A 87 11.31 12.03 -12.85
N ALA A 88 10.45 12.30 -13.82
CA ALA A 88 9.44 13.35 -13.76
C ALA A 88 8.17 12.86 -14.46
N PRO A 89 6.98 13.34 -14.04
CA PRO A 89 5.77 13.14 -14.82
C PRO A 89 5.95 13.78 -16.20
N GLU A 90 5.53 13.07 -17.25
CA GLU A 90 5.46 13.66 -18.59
C GLU A 90 4.44 14.80 -18.57
N ARG A 91 4.76 15.94 -19.21
CA ARG A 91 3.78 16.99 -19.43
C ARG A 91 2.88 16.55 -20.57
N GLU A 92 1.59 16.42 -20.28
CA GLU A 92 0.53 16.28 -21.28
C GLU A 92 0.25 17.63 -21.97
#